data_AF-G3MTW6-F1
#
_entry.id   AF-G3MTW6-F1
#
_cell.length_a   1.000
_cell.length_b   1.000
_cell.length_c   1.000
_cell.angle_alpha   90.00
_cell.angle_beta   90.00
_cell.angle_gamma   90.00
#
_symmetry.space_group_name_H-M   'P 1'
#
loop_
_entity.id
_entity.type
_entity.pdbx_description
1 polymer ?
#
loop_
_entity_poly.entity_id
_entity_poly.type
_entity_poly.pdbx_seq_one_letter_code
_entity_poly.pdbx_strand_id
1 'polypeptide(L)'
;MRSKAKMYTMDWICVRYYARKMRTGNRYCLLEEYKHRQTKQWGKTNTTAVVEEAKPGAKQKMTVESFYGTGRPKTYTLEHWDKDQKCFILSINNTNGNVKCELHQWAVNINVGRSNRYAKSDGYHACEMKFNEICPFTQHSVLVYDREECKEIIPTSS
;
A
#
# COMPACT_ATOMS: atom_id res chain seq x y z
N MET A 1 -4.72 0.66 4.57
CA MET A 1 -4.64 0.19 3.16
C MET A 1 -5.94 -0.52 2.79
N ARG A 2 -6.47 -0.27 1.58
CA ARG A 2 -7.71 -0.91 1.06
C ARG A 2 -7.46 -1.57 -0.31
N SER A 3 -7.95 -2.80 -0.58
CA SER A 3 -7.78 -3.53 -1.87
C SER A 3 -9.05 -4.33 -2.27
N LYS A 4 -9.34 -4.52 -3.57
CA LYS A 4 -10.64 -5.04 -4.08
C LYS A 4 -10.63 -6.33 -4.95
N ALA A 5 -9.65 -7.21 -4.82
CA ALA A 5 -9.77 -8.59 -5.31
C ALA A 5 -8.54 -9.34 -4.85
N LYS A 6 -8.68 -10.55 -4.29
CA LYS A 6 -7.60 -11.49 -3.87
C LYS A 6 -6.26 -11.12 -4.52
N MET A 7 -5.55 -10.18 -3.93
CA MET A 7 -4.25 -9.71 -4.42
C MET A 7 -3.19 -10.58 -3.77
N TYR A 8 -3.49 -10.87 -2.52
CA TYR A 8 -3.08 -12.03 -1.79
C TYR A 8 -4.16 -13.10 -2.06
N THR A 9 -3.78 -14.23 -2.63
CA THR A 9 -4.52 -15.48 -2.42
C THR A 9 -4.61 -15.83 -0.93
N MET A 10 -3.84 -15.12 -0.11
CA MET A 10 -3.67 -15.27 1.32
C MET A 10 -4.45 -14.18 2.08
N ASP A 11 -5.18 -14.56 3.12
CA ASP A 11 -5.98 -13.66 3.93
C ASP A 11 -5.08 -12.85 4.89
N TRP A 12 -4.42 -11.81 4.37
CA TRP A 12 -3.46 -10.98 5.11
C TRP A 12 -4.08 -9.72 5.71
N ILE A 13 -3.63 -9.37 6.92
CA ILE A 13 -3.94 -8.16 7.66
C ILE A 13 -2.66 -7.55 8.22
N CYS A 14 -2.76 -6.34 8.76
CA CYS A 14 -1.63 -5.59 9.31
C CYS A 14 -0.49 -5.41 8.31
N VAL A 15 -0.83 -5.27 7.03
CA VAL A 15 0.15 -5.08 5.95
C VAL A 15 0.83 -3.73 6.13
N ARG A 16 2.16 -3.76 6.22
CA ARG A 16 3.01 -2.56 6.33
C ARG A 16 4.23 -2.69 5.42
N TYR A 17 4.67 -1.55 4.90
CA TYR A 17 5.83 -1.47 4.03
C TYR A 17 6.91 -0.58 4.65
N TYR A 18 8.15 -1.03 4.54
CA TYR A 18 9.35 -0.24 4.80
C TYR A 18 10.13 -0.11 3.51
N ALA A 19 10.42 1.11 3.09
CA ALA A 19 11.18 1.38 1.88
C ALA A 19 12.57 1.92 2.25
N ARG A 20 13.61 1.36 1.62
CA ARG A 20 14.98 1.86 1.72
C ARG A 20 15.54 2.08 0.33
N LYS A 21 16.00 3.29 0.03
CA LYS A 21 16.70 3.58 -1.23
C LYS A 21 18.03 2.81 -1.27
N MET A 22 18.30 2.14 -2.39
CA MET A 22 19.58 1.49 -2.63
C MET A 22 20.66 2.53 -2.95
N ARG A 23 21.93 2.21 -2.71
CA ARG A 23 23.05 3.15 -2.93
C ARG A 23 23.18 3.60 -4.38
N THR A 24 22.72 2.81 -5.34
CA THR A 24 22.90 3.06 -6.77
C THR A 24 21.57 3.05 -7.51
N GLY A 25 21.38 4.05 -8.37
CA GLY A 25 20.21 4.17 -9.27
C GLY A 25 18.88 4.50 -8.57
N ASN A 26 17.78 4.26 -9.30
CA ASN A 26 16.40 4.51 -8.86
C ASN A 26 15.75 3.24 -8.29
N ARG A 27 16.50 2.50 -7.47
CA ARG A 27 16.06 1.23 -6.88
C ARG A 27 15.81 1.37 -5.39
N TYR A 28 14.80 0.68 -4.90
CA TYR A 28 14.40 0.64 -3.50
C TYR A 28 14.25 -0.82 -3.06
N CYS A 29 14.73 -1.16 -1.88
CA CYS A 29 14.32 -2.37 -1.20
C CYS A 29 13.02 -2.08 -0.44
N LEU A 30 12.00 -2.89 -0.68
CA LEU A 30 10.74 -2.84 0.04
C LEU A 30 10.62 -4.10 0.90
N LEU A 31 10.52 -3.92 2.21
CA LEU A 31 10.14 -4.96 3.15
C LEU A 31 8.64 -4.83 3.42
N GLU A 32 7.87 -5.83 2.98
CA GLU A 32 6.47 -6.02 3.34
C GLU A 32 6.39 -6.93 4.56
N GLU A 33 5.68 -6.50 5.59
CA GLU A 33 5.33 -7.34 6.72
C GLU A 33 3.81 -7.46 6.82
N TYR A 34 3.32 -8.63 7.18
CA TYR A 34 1.90 -8.94 7.23
C TYR A 34 1.60 -10.00 8.29
N LYS A 35 0.35 -10.05 8.74
CA LYS A 35 -0.17 -11.06 9.65
C LYS A 35 -1.22 -11.87 8.92
N HIS A 36 -1.10 -13.19 8.92
CA HIS A 36 -2.13 -14.08 8.38
C HIS A 36 -3.38 -14.02 9.28
N ARG A 37 -4.54 -13.69 8.71
CA ARG A 37 -5.80 -13.55 9.46
C ARG A 37 -6.22 -14.86 10.14
N GLN A 38 -6.02 -16.00 9.48
CA GLN A 38 -6.41 -17.32 9.98
C GLN A 38 -5.45 -17.84 11.04
N THR A 39 -4.16 -17.98 10.70
CA THR A 39 -3.15 -18.58 11.58
C THR A 39 -2.61 -17.60 12.63
N LYS A 40 -2.88 -16.30 12.48
CA LYS A 40 -2.32 -15.20 13.28
C LYS A 40 -0.79 -15.08 13.22
N GLN A 41 -0.12 -15.84 12.37
CA GLN A 41 1.33 -15.79 12.21
C GLN A 41 1.77 -14.57 11.40
N TRP A 42 2.89 -14.00 11.80
CA TRP A 42 3.56 -12.93 11.06
C TRP A 42 4.41 -13.51 9.93
N GLY A 43 4.36 -12.86 8.77
CA GLY A 43 5.20 -13.14 7.61
C GLY A 43 5.90 -11.87 7.14
N LYS A 44 6.97 -12.07 6.37
CA LYS A 44 7.76 -10.99 5.77
C LYS A 44 8.08 -11.34 4.33
N THR A 45 8.16 -10.34 3.47
CA THR A 45 8.57 -10.50 2.08
C THR A 45 9.42 -9.32 1.66
N ASN A 46 10.57 -9.62 1.06
CA ASN A 46 11.44 -8.60 0.48
C ASN A 46 11.18 -8.52 -1.02
N THR A 47 11.03 -7.31 -1.51
CA THR A 47 10.92 -7.00 -2.93
C THR A 47 11.86 -5.86 -3.30
N THR A 48 12.23 -5.81 -4.58
CA THR A 48 12.95 -4.68 -5.15
C THR A 48 11.97 -3.87 -5.99
N ALA A 49 11.93 -2.56 -5.78
CA ALA A 49 11.18 -1.63 -6.59
C ALA A 49 12.12 -0.79 -7.44
N VAL A 50 11.78 -0.62 -8.71
CA VAL A 50 12.45 0.28 -9.65
C VAL A 50 11.46 1.35 -10.07
N VAL A 51 11.87 2.60 -9.90
CA VAL A 51 11.07 3.78 -10.27
C VAL A 51 11.57 4.29 -11.61
N GLU A 52 10.71 4.27 -12.62
CA GLU A 52 11.04 4.72 -13.98
C GLU A 52 10.75 6.21 -14.12
N GLU A 53 11.65 6.99 -14.70
CA GLU A 53 11.37 8.41 -14.90
C GLU A 53 10.17 8.60 -15.85
N ALA A 54 9.16 9.34 -15.39
CA ALA A 54 7.98 9.62 -16.21
C ALA A 54 8.33 10.63 -17.31
N LYS A 55 7.93 10.33 -18.54
CA LYS A 55 7.94 11.33 -19.63
C LYS A 55 6.98 12.48 -19.27
N PRO A 56 7.19 13.70 -19.80
CA PRO A 56 6.26 14.81 -19.61
C PRO A 56 4.82 14.39 -19.96
N GLY A 57 3.88 14.62 -19.03
CA GLY A 57 2.47 14.25 -19.18
C GLY A 57 2.13 12.78 -18.91
N ALA A 58 3.11 11.91 -18.65
CA ALA A 58 2.88 10.51 -18.29
C ALA A 58 2.76 10.32 -16.77
N LYS A 59 2.01 9.32 -16.35
CA LYS A 59 1.96 8.90 -14.94
C LYS A 59 3.25 8.20 -14.54
N GLN A 60 3.68 8.47 -13.31
CA GLN A 60 4.82 7.83 -12.67
C GLN A 60 4.56 6.33 -12.46
N LYS A 61 5.54 5.49 -12.80
CA LYS A 61 5.45 4.03 -12.68
C LYS A 61 6.52 3.48 -11.74
N MET A 62 6.18 2.36 -11.10
CA MET A 62 7.07 1.60 -10.24
C MET A 62 6.91 0.12 -10.54
N THR A 63 8.00 -0.54 -10.92
CA THR A 63 8.04 -1.99 -11.15
C THR A 63 8.59 -2.67 -9.91
N VAL A 64 7.81 -3.58 -9.33
CA VAL A 64 8.14 -4.34 -8.11
C VAL A 64 8.39 -5.79 -8.46
N GLU A 65 9.52 -6.31 -8.01
CA GLU A 65 9.98 -7.68 -8.27
C GLU A 65 10.30 -8.39 -6.95
N SER A 66 10.02 -9.70 -6.88
CA SER A 66 10.46 -10.52 -5.75
C SER A 66 11.98 -10.48 -5.64
N PHE A 67 12.50 -10.31 -4.42
CA PHE A 67 13.95 -10.30 -4.20
C PHE A 67 14.61 -11.63 -4.60
N TYR A 68 13.86 -12.73 -4.54
CA TYR A 68 14.33 -14.07 -4.93
C TYR A 68 14.08 -14.40 -6.40
N GLY A 69 13.63 -13.44 -7.23
CA GLY A 69 13.41 -13.63 -8.67
C GLY A 69 12.25 -14.56 -9.04
N THR A 70 11.50 -15.06 -8.06
CA THR A 70 10.35 -15.93 -8.27
C THR A 70 9.07 -15.09 -8.39
N GLY A 71 8.37 -15.24 -9.53
CA GLY A 71 7.13 -14.52 -9.84
C GLY A 71 7.29 -13.46 -10.94
N ARG A 72 6.17 -13.07 -11.57
CA ARG A 72 6.18 -12.02 -12.61
C ARG A 72 6.29 -10.63 -11.94
N PRO A 73 7.11 -9.72 -12.50
CA PRO A 73 7.15 -8.33 -12.06
C PRO A 73 5.75 -7.69 -12.04
N LYS A 74 5.51 -6.85 -11.05
CA LYS A 74 4.27 -6.09 -10.90
C LYS A 74 4.54 -4.62 -11.19
N THR A 75 3.86 -4.06 -12.18
CA THR A 75 3.98 -2.63 -12.49
C THR A 75 2.83 -1.86 -11.88
N TYR A 76 3.16 -1.00 -10.93
CA TYR A 76 2.24 -0.05 -10.32
C TYR A 76 2.30 1.30 -11.03
N THR A 77 1.15 1.95 -11.13
CA THR A 77 1.03 3.34 -11.57
C THR A 77 0.64 4.20 -10.38
N LEU A 78 1.32 5.32 -10.19
CA LEU A 78 0.95 6.32 -9.19
C LEU A 78 -0.23 7.14 -9.72
N GLU A 79 -1.39 6.93 -9.13
CA GLU A 79 -2.63 7.61 -9.51
C GLU A 79 -2.79 8.95 -8.80
N HIS A 80 -2.34 9.02 -7.55
CA HIS A 80 -2.44 10.22 -6.73
C HIS A 80 -1.38 10.20 -5.65
N TRP A 81 -0.84 11.38 -5.33
CA TRP A 81 0.10 11.61 -4.25
C TRP A 81 -0.29 12.88 -3.51
N ASP A 82 -0.56 12.75 -2.22
CA ASP A 82 -0.76 13.88 -1.31
C ASP A 82 0.40 13.91 -0.32
N LYS A 83 1.28 14.90 -0.52
CA LYS A 83 2.49 15.07 0.30
C LYS A 83 2.16 15.50 1.73
N ASP A 84 1.13 16.32 1.88
CA ASP A 84 0.80 16.97 3.15
C ASP A 84 0.06 15.99 4.06
N GLN A 85 -0.88 15.24 3.47
CA GLN A 85 -1.61 14.18 4.16
C GLN A 85 -0.81 12.87 4.28
N LYS A 86 0.37 12.80 3.63
CA LYS A 86 1.24 11.63 3.58
C LYS A 86 0.46 10.38 3.19
N CYS A 87 -0.11 10.41 1.99
CA CYS A 87 -0.85 9.30 1.43
C CYS A 87 -0.75 9.28 -0.09
N PHE A 88 -0.93 8.09 -0.66
CA PHE A 88 -0.91 7.92 -2.11
C PHE A 88 -1.75 6.75 -2.56
N ILE A 89 -2.14 6.78 -3.82
CA ILE A 89 -2.94 5.76 -4.45
C ILE A 89 -2.14 5.14 -5.57
N LEU A 90 -1.97 3.82 -5.51
CA LEU A 90 -1.38 3.04 -6.58
C LEU A 90 -2.48 2.27 -7.31
N SER A 91 -2.29 2.07 -8.61
CA SER A 91 -3.06 1.12 -9.39
C SER A 91 -2.16 0.04 -9.99
N ILE A 92 -2.71 -1.16 -10.18
CA ILE A 92 -2.07 -2.27 -10.89
C ILE A 92 -3.09 -2.99 -11.75
N ASN A 93 -2.72 -3.29 -12.99
CA ASN A 93 -3.53 -4.13 -13.85
C ASN A 93 -3.35 -5.59 -13.45
N ASN A 94 -4.45 -6.28 -13.16
CA ASN A 94 -4.41 -7.71 -12.96
C ASN A 94 -4.28 -8.45 -14.31
N THR A 95 -4.01 -9.77 -14.26
CA THR A 95 -3.87 -10.62 -15.46
C THR A 95 -5.11 -10.65 -16.35
N ASN A 96 -6.27 -10.24 -15.84
CA ASN A 96 -7.55 -10.25 -16.54
C ASN A 96 -7.92 -8.84 -17.04
N GLY A 97 -6.99 -7.88 -16.98
CA GLY A 97 -7.20 -6.48 -17.40
C GLY A 97 -7.97 -5.61 -16.41
N ASN A 98 -8.43 -6.14 -15.27
CA ASN A 98 -9.09 -5.33 -14.25
C ASN A 98 -8.05 -4.52 -13.47
N VAL A 99 -8.30 -3.22 -13.37
CA VAL A 99 -7.53 -2.31 -12.53
C VAL A 99 -7.84 -2.61 -11.07
N LYS A 100 -6.79 -2.85 -10.28
CA LYS A 100 -6.85 -2.86 -8.82
C LYS A 100 -6.22 -1.58 -8.30
N CYS A 101 -6.75 -1.08 -7.19
CA CYS A 101 -6.21 0.08 -6.53
C CYS A 101 -5.84 -0.23 -5.08
N GLU A 102 -4.85 0.50 -4.59
CA GLU A 102 -4.39 0.47 -3.22
C GLU A 102 -4.21 1.90 -2.70
N LEU A 103 -4.85 2.20 -1.57
CA LEU A 103 -4.57 3.40 -0.80
C LEU A 103 -3.50 3.10 0.26
N HIS A 104 -2.40 3.86 0.24
CA HIS A 104 -1.31 3.79 1.19
C HIS A 104 -1.25 5.08 2.03
N GLN A 105 -0.95 4.93 3.32
CA GLN A 105 -0.91 6.04 4.28
C GLN A 105 0.25 5.82 5.26
N TRP A 106 0.85 6.90 5.73
CA TRP A 106 1.92 6.81 6.72
C TRP A 106 1.33 6.36 8.05
N ALA A 107 2.02 5.44 8.74
CA ALA A 107 1.53 4.84 9.98
C ALA A 107 1.12 5.87 11.04
N VAL A 108 1.87 6.98 11.13
CA VAL A 108 1.59 8.08 12.06
C VAL A 108 0.26 8.78 11.80
N ASN A 109 -0.26 8.75 10.57
CA ASN A 109 -1.50 9.42 10.17
C ASN A 109 -2.72 8.47 10.20
N ILE A 110 -2.51 7.17 10.39
CA ILE A 110 -3.61 6.19 10.46
C ILE A 110 -4.35 6.36 11.79
N ASN A 111 -5.65 6.64 11.71
CA ASN A 111 -6.58 6.82 12.83
C ASN A 111 -6.27 8.00 13.77
N VAL A 112 -5.46 8.99 13.36
CA VAL A 112 -5.22 10.20 14.17
C VAL A 112 -6.50 11.00 14.34
N GLY A 113 -6.80 11.39 15.59
CA GLY A 113 -7.95 12.22 15.92
C GLY A 113 -9.30 11.52 15.80
N ARG A 114 -9.34 10.18 15.75
CA ARG A 114 -10.58 9.41 15.62
C ARG A 114 -11.07 8.84 16.94
N SER A 115 -12.38 8.90 17.12
CA SER A 115 -13.09 8.19 18.19
C SER A 115 -13.33 6.71 17.89
N ASN A 116 -13.34 6.30 16.61
CA ASN A 116 -13.42 4.89 16.19
C ASN A 116 -12.90 4.69 14.75
N ARG A 117 -12.72 3.42 14.34
CA ARG A 117 -12.14 3.02 13.03
C ARG A 117 -12.95 3.48 11.80
N TYR A 118 -14.21 3.86 11.97
CA TYR A 118 -15.09 4.39 10.91
C TYR A 118 -15.34 5.89 11.04
N ALA A 119 -14.85 6.53 12.10
CA ALA A 119 -15.05 7.95 12.35
C ALA A 119 -14.35 8.76 11.26
N LYS A 120 -15.05 9.77 10.73
CA LYS A 120 -14.52 10.65 9.70
C LYS A 120 -13.48 11.58 10.33
N SER A 121 -12.31 11.68 9.70
CA SER A 121 -11.30 12.71 9.99
C SER A 121 -10.86 13.35 8.68
N ASP A 122 -10.64 14.66 8.69
CA ASP A 122 -10.53 15.48 7.47
C ASP A 122 -9.40 15.02 6.53
N GLY A 123 -8.22 14.70 7.08
CA GLY A 123 -7.05 14.26 6.30
C GLY A 123 -7.18 12.87 5.67
N TYR A 124 -7.83 11.94 6.37
CA TYR A 124 -8.14 10.62 5.81
C TYR A 124 -9.23 10.71 4.75
N HIS A 125 -10.18 11.64 4.91
CA HIS A 125 -11.27 11.84 3.96
C HIS A 125 -10.73 12.28 2.59
N ALA A 126 -9.70 13.11 2.52
CA ALA A 126 -9.16 13.60 1.25
C ALA A 126 -8.63 12.45 0.35
N CYS A 127 -7.72 11.63 0.88
CA CYS A 127 -7.16 10.50 0.13
C CYS A 127 -8.19 9.37 -0.08
N GLU A 128 -9.13 9.14 0.84
CA GLU A 128 -10.21 8.17 0.58
C GLU A 128 -11.22 8.65 -0.45
N MET A 129 -11.57 9.94 -0.47
CA MET A 129 -12.41 10.52 -1.52
C MET A 129 -11.73 10.37 -2.87
N LYS A 130 -10.44 10.71 -2.96
CA LYS A 130 -9.66 10.50 -4.19
C LYS A 130 -9.57 9.04 -4.57
N PHE A 131 -9.43 8.13 -3.61
CA PHE A 131 -9.47 6.69 -3.88
C PHE A 131 -10.81 6.25 -4.47
N ASN A 132 -11.93 6.72 -3.92
CA ASN A 132 -13.26 6.39 -4.43
C ASN A 132 -13.53 7.01 -5.81
N GLU A 133 -13.01 8.22 -6.07
CA GLU A 133 -13.12 8.91 -7.37
C GLU A 133 -12.32 8.19 -8.46
N ILE A 134 -11.06 7.83 -8.15
CA ILE A 134 -10.13 7.19 -9.11
C ILE A 134 -10.50 5.72 -9.34
N CYS A 135 -11.04 5.05 -8.32
CA CYS A 135 -11.27 3.61 -8.32
C CYS A 135 -12.75 3.28 -8.10
N PRO A 136 -13.66 3.70 -8.99
CA PRO A 136 -15.12 3.77 -8.76
C PRO A 136 -15.78 2.43 -8.42
N PHE A 137 -15.15 1.31 -8.79
CA PHE A 137 -15.56 0.01 -8.31
C PHE A 137 -15.10 -0.16 -6.86
N THR A 138 -15.58 0.55 -5.83
CA THR A 138 -15.11 0.39 -4.43
C THR A 138 -15.97 -0.49 -3.53
N GLN A 139 -17.14 -0.97 -3.98
CA GLN A 139 -18.11 -1.78 -3.18
C GLN A 139 -17.57 -3.03 -2.44
N HIS A 140 -16.31 -3.44 -2.65
CA HIS A 140 -15.67 -4.54 -1.92
C HIS A 140 -14.28 -4.16 -1.36
N SER A 141 -14.02 -2.87 -1.11
CA SER A 141 -12.72 -2.43 -0.60
C SER A 141 -12.46 -3.09 0.76
N VAL A 142 -11.36 -3.84 0.90
CA VAL A 142 -11.02 -4.56 2.13
C VAL A 142 -10.00 -3.76 2.92
N LEU A 143 -10.29 -3.39 4.17
CA LEU A 143 -9.30 -2.81 5.07
C LEU A 143 -8.26 -3.87 5.48
N VAL A 144 -7.00 -3.64 5.13
CA VAL A 144 -5.88 -4.57 5.44
C VAL A 144 -4.94 -4.07 6.53
N TYR A 145 -5.16 -2.86 7.05
CA TYR A 145 -4.41 -2.33 8.20
C TYR A 145 -5.35 -1.46 9.04
N ASP A 146 -5.45 -1.78 10.32
CA ASP A 146 -6.12 -0.97 11.34
C ASP A 146 -5.18 -0.79 12.53
N ARG A 147 -4.99 0.45 13.00
CA ARG A 147 -4.01 0.74 14.05
C ARG A 147 -4.34 0.03 15.37
N GLU A 148 -5.62 -0.09 15.73
CA GLU A 148 -6.04 -0.72 16.98
C GLU A 148 -5.85 -2.24 16.92
N GLU A 149 -6.19 -2.85 15.78
CA GLU A 149 -6.04 -4.30 15.59
C GLU A 149 -4.57 -4.72 15.36
N CYS A 150 -3.74 -3.81 14.84
CA CYS A 150 -2.35 -4.08 14.45
C CYS A 150 -1.33 -3.48 15.43
N LYS A 151 -1.74 -3.15 16.66
CA LYS A 151 -1.00 -2.40 17.70
C LYS A 151 0.27 -3.08 18.24
N GLU A 152 0.80 -4.11 17.60
CA GLU A 152 2.07 -4.72 17.97
C GLU A 152 3.27 -3.87 17.48
N ILE A 153 3.77 -3.07 18.43
CA ILE A 153 5.14 -2.58 18.62
C ILE A 153 5.67 -1.63 17.52
N ILE A 154 5.54 -0.32 17.78
CA ILE A 154 6.59 0.63 17.39
C ILE A 154 7.76 0.28 18.32
N PRO A 155 8.89 -0.28 17.84
CA PRO A 155 10.06 -0.37 18.68
C PRO A 155 10.46 1.09 18.94
N THR A 156 10.34 1.52 20.19
CA THR A 156 11.14 2.62 20.68
C THR A 156 12.58 2.21 20.39
N SER A 157 13.17 2.87 19.39
CA SER A 157 14.60 2.79 19.14
C SER A 157 15.30 3.24 20.42
N SER A 158 15.84 2.28 21.16
CA SER A 158 16.87 2.47 22.18
C SER A 158 18.17 2.94 21.55
#